data_AF-A6VIG7-F1
#
_entry.id   AF-A6VIG7-F1
#
_cell.length_a   1.000
_cell.length_b   1.000
_cell.length_c   1.000
_cell.angle_alpha   90.00
_cell.angle_beta   90.00
_cell.angle_gamma   90.00
#
_symmetry.space_group_name_H-M   'P 1'
#
loop_
_entity.id
_entity.type
_entity.pdbx_description
1 polymer ?
#
loop_
_entity_poly.entity_id
_entity_poly.type
_entity_poly.pdbx_seq_one_letter_code
_entity_poly.pdbx_strand_id
1 'polypeptide(L)'
;MENWKLSHSTKCYSCGKVADQIIEIYPNQALVRCSNCNATRYYVIKKADIEDESLLKEELSVKRKYDNWVLQKDIDCARCGEFGPQDILITENGIYVRCRNCGFTRYYRYHIHDPAGGE
;
A
#
# COMPACT_ATOMS: atom_id res chain seq x y z
N MET A 1 7.44 -3.62 -17.52
CA MET A 1 6.40 -3.51 -16.49
C MET A 1 6.67 -2.23 -15.72
N GLU A 2 5.73 -1.29 -15.74
CA GLU A 2 5.89 -0.01 -15.06
C GLU A 2 6.00 -0.23 -13.54
N ASN A 3 6.99 0.39 -12.91
CA ASN A 3 7.23 0.24 -11.48
C ASN A 3 6.17 1.06 -10.72
N TRP A 4 5.26 0.40 -10.00
CA TRP A 4 4.31 1.08 -9.10
C TRP A 4 5.06 1.62 -7.89
N LYS A 5 5.73 2.75 -8.06
CA LYS A 5 6.49 3.44 -7.03
C LYS A 5 5.81 4.74 -6.64
N LEU A 6 5.63 4.95 -5.34
CA LEU A 6 5.05 6.14 -4.73
C LEU A 6 5.90 6.52 -3.49
N SER A 7 5.73 7.75 -3.00
CA SER A 7 6.34 8.20 -1.74
C SER A 7 5.30 8.91 -0.89
N HIS A 8 5.36 8.69 0.42
CA HIS A 8 4.52 9.38 1.40
C HIS A 8 5.36 9.83 2.59
N SER A 9 5.41 11.12 2.88
CA SER A 9 6.20 11.67 3.99
C SER A 9 5.42 11.59 5.30
N THR A 10 5.97 10.84 6.25
CA THR A 10 5.36 10.66 7.57
C THR A 10 6.39 10.22 8.59
N LYS A 11 6.00 10.15 9.86
CA LYS A 11 6.85 9.65 10.94
C LYS A 11 7.11 8.16 10.75
N CYS A 12 8.38 7.79 10.57
CA CYS A 12 8.78 6.39 10.45
C CYS A 12 8.48 5.62 11.74
N TYR A 13 7.88 4.43 11.60
CA TYR A 13 7.57 3.55 12.72
C TYR A 13 8.82 3.07 13.48
N SER A 14 9.97 2.96 12.79
CA SER A 14 11.22 2.44 13.34
C SER A 14 12.10 3.54 13.91
N CYS A 15 12.48 4.54 13.11
CA CYS A 15 13.42 5.59 13.56
C CYS A 15 12.74 6.82 14.16
N GLY A 16 11.41 6.93 14.10
CA GLY A 16 10.66 8.06 14.64
C GLY A 16 10.88 9.42 13.95
N LYS A 17 11.72 9.50 12.91
CA LYS A 17 11.93 10.71 12.12
C LYS A 17 10.86 10.83 11.03
N VAL A 18 10.50 12.07 10.69
CA VAL A 18 9.70 12.35 9.49
C VAL A 18 10.59 12.12 8.27
N ALA A 19 10.20 11.18 7.42
CA ALA A 19 10.96 10.81 6.22
C ALA A 19 10.02 10.17 5.19
N ASP A 20 10.41 10.24 3.92
CA ASP A 20 9.65 9.58 2.86
C ASP A 20 9.59 8.07 3.09
N GLN A 21 8.38 7.54 3.01
CA GLN A 21 8.11 6.11 2.97
C GLN A 21 7.93 5.75 1.50
N ILE A 22 8.92 5.08 0.93
CA ILE A 22 8.93 4.62 -0.45
C ILE A 22 8.07 3.37 -0.55
N ILE A 23 7.00 3.45 -1.32
CA ILE A 23 6.00 2.39 -1.49
C ILE A 23 6.21 1.76 -2.87
N GLU A 24 6.42 0.46 -2.91
CA GLU A 24 6.56 -0.30 -4.15
C GLU A 24 5.54 -1.44 -4.17
N ILE A 25 4.71 -1.50 -5.23
CA ILE A 25 3.63 -2.48 -5.35
C ILE A 25 3.89 -3.37 -6.57
N TYR A 26 3.89 -4.67 -6.37
CA TYR A 26 4.08 -5.68 -7.40
C TYR A 26 2.83 -6.58 -7.48
N PRO A 27 2.71 -7.46 -8.50
CA PRO A 27 1.54 -8.33 -8.62
C PRO A 27 1.25 -9.16 -7.38
N ASN A 28 2.28 -9.73 -6.72
CA ASN A 28 2.12 -10.67 -5.61
C ASN A 28 2.62 -10.15 -4.26
N GLN A 29 3.23 -8.98 -4.23
CA GLN A 29 3.82 -8.41 -3.01
C GLN A 29 3.86 -6.89 -3.07
N ALA A 30 4.02 -6.25 -1.92
CA ALA A 30 4.31 -4.84 -1.82
C ALA A 30 5.30 -4.60 -0.67
N LEU A 31 6.03 -3.49 -0.74
CA LEU A 31 6.91 -3.06 0.34
C LEU A 31 6.77 -1.57 0.60
N VAL A 32 7.06 -1.20 1.85
CA VAL A 32 7.14 0.20 2.29
C VAL A 32 8.46 0.38 3.03
N ARG A 33 9.36 1.17 2.47
CA ARG A 33 10.71 1.40 3.00
C ARG A 33 10.92 2.86 3.40
N CYS A 34 11.42 3.09 4.61
CA CYS A 34 11.80 4.42 5.04
C CYS A 34 13.07 4.90 4.34
N SER A 35 13.06 6.09 3.75
CA SER A 35 14.22 6.69 3.10
C SER A 35 15.34 7.08 4.06
N ASN A 36 15.03 7.36 5.33
CA ASN A 36 16.01 7.78 6.34
C ASN A 36 16.73 6.59 7.01
N CYS A 37 16.00 5.54 7.37
CA CYS A 37 16.58 4.42 8.13
C CYS A 37 16.56 3.10 7.39
N ASN A 38 15.97 2.98 6.20
CA ASN A 38 15.81 1.71 5.45
C ASN A 38 14.93 0.63 6.11
N ALA A 39 14.30 0.90 7.26
CA ALA A 39 13.35 -0.04 7.84
C ALA A 39 12.22 -0.32 6.84
N THR A 40 11.95 -1.61 6.59
CA THR A 40 11.08 -2.04 5.49
C THR A 40 9.95 -2.92 6.02
N ARG A 41 8.71 -2.60 5.64
CA ARG A 41 7.55 -3.46 5.85
C ARG A 41 7.24 -4.21 4.57
N TYR A 42 7.03 -5.51 4.66
CA TYR A 42 6.72 -6.39 3.54
C TYR A 42 5.28 -6.90 3.65
N TYR A 43 4.60 -6.92 2.51
CA TYR A 43 3.22 -7.32 2.37
C TYR A 43 3.12 -8.36 1.26
N VAL A 44 2.35 -9.41 1.49
CA VAL A 44 2.12 -10.50 0.52
C VAL A 44 0.67 -10.49 0.10
N ILE A 45 0.41 -10.79 -1.18
CA ILE A 45 -0.95 -10.81 -1.70
C ILE A 45 -1.78 -11.86 -0.96
N LYS A 46 -2.98 -11.47 -0.53
CA LYS A 46 -3.93 -12.33 0.18
C LYS A 46 -5.20 -12.57 -0.62
N LYS A 47 -5.67 -11.57 -1.37
CA LYS A 47 -6.85 -11.65 -2.24
C LYS A 47 -6.68 -10.75 -3.45
N ALA A 48 -7.22 -11.17 -4.60
CA ALA A 48 -7.30 -10.39 -5.82
C ALA A 48 -8.64 -10.66 -6.53
N ASP A 49 -9.61 -9.76 -6.41
CA ASP A 49 -10.96 -9.98 -6.93
C ASP A 49 -11.66 -8.66 -7.30
N ILE A 50 -12.85 -8.72 -7.88
CA ILE A 50 -13.73 -7.54 -8.02
C ILE A 50 -14.42 -7.29 -6.68
N GLU A 51 -14.29 -6.08 -6.16
CA GLU A 51 -14.88 -5.69 -4.87
C GLU A 51 -15.72 -4.42 -5.01
N ASP A 52 -16.76 -4.34 -4.19
CA ASP A 52 -17.57 -3.13 -4.05
C ASP A 52 -16.73 -1.96 -3.50
N GLU A 53 -17.14 -0.73 -3.81
CA GLU A 53 -16.50 0.46 -3.26
C GLU A 53 -16.65 0.57 -1.73
N SER A 54 -17.69 -0.06 -1.16
CA SER A 54 -17.92 -0.12 0.28
C SER A 54 -16.73 -0.72 1.03
N LEU A 55 -15.98 -1.66 0.42
CA LEU A 55 -14.83 -2.31 1.05
C LEU A 55 -13.81 -1.30 1.58
N LEU A 56 -13.44 -0.30 0.77
CA LEU A 56 -12.47 0.72 1.20
C LEU A 56 -13.05 1.65 2.26
N LYS A 57 -14.35 1.98 2.16
CA LYS A 57 -15.05 2.85 3.13
C LYS A 57 -15.16 2.17 4.49
N GLU A 58 -15.50 0.89 4.50
CA GLU A 58 -15.54 0.04 5.68
C GLU A 58 -14.16 -0.04 6.33
N GLU A 59 -13.12 -0.35 5.54
CA GLU A 59 -11.75 -0.45 6.05
C GLU A 59 -11.25 0.89 6.63
N LEU A 60 -11.60 2.03 6.02
CA LEU A 60 -11.30 3.37 6.52
C LEU A 60 -12.00 3.70 7.83
N SER A 61 -13.22 3.18 8.05
CA SER A 61 -14.01 3.43 9.26
C SER A 61 -13.47 2.71 10.51
N VAL A 62 -12.61 1.69 10.32
CA VAL A 62 -12.02 0.94 11.42
C VAL A 62 -11.02 1.82 12.18
N LYS A 63 -11.29 2.00 13.48
CA LYS A 63 -10.41 2.74 14.38
C LYS A 63 -9.14 1.92 14.67
N ARG A 64 -7.98 2.47 14.28
CA ARG A 64 -6.66 1.84 14.42
C ARG A 64 -5.74 2.68 15.29
N LYS A 65 -4.60 2.09 15.69
CA LYS A 65 -3.57 2.80 16.46
C LYS A 65 -2.81 3.81 15.59
N TYR A 66 -2.62 3.47 14.31
CA TYR A 66 -1.89 4.29 13.34
C TYR A 66 -2.83 4.81 12.26
N ASP A 67 -2.53 6.00 11.75
CA ASP A 67 -3.29 6.62 10.67
C ASP A 67 -3.24 5.77 9.39
N ASN A 68 -4.37 5.73 8.69
CA ASN A 68 -4.46 5.16 7.36
C ASN A 68 -3.86 6.14 6.33
N TRP A 69 -3.13 5.63 5.34
CA TRP A 69 -2.68 6.45 4.22
C TRP A 69 -3.59 6.21 3.02
N VAL A 70 -4.28 7.27 2.61
CA VAL A 70 -5.14 7.27 1.42
C VAL A 70 -4.38 7.93 0.29
N LEU A 71 -4.00 7.13 -0.70
CA LEU A 71 -3.16 7.52 -1.83
C LEU A 71 -3.86 7.14 -3.14
N GLN A 72 -3.38 7.70 -4.25
CA GLN A 72 -3.84 7.37 -5.60
C GLN A 72 -2.65 7.28 -6.55
N LYS A 73 -2.75 6.40 -7.57
CA LYS A 73 -1.86 6.41 -8.72
C LYS A 73 -2.64 6.12 -10.00
N ASP A 74 -2.36 6.87 -11.06
CA ASP A 74 -2.91 6.60 -12.39
C ASP A 74 -1.99 5.62 -13.12
N ILE A 75 -2.55 4.49 -13.56
CA ILE A 75 -1.83 3.39 -14.22
C ILE A 75 -2.81 2.42 -14.87
N ASP A 76 -2.33 1.59 -15.80
CA ASP A 76 -3.11 0.52 -16.41
C ASP A 76 -3.59 -0.49 -15.36
N CYS A 77 -4.90 -0.78 -15.39
CA CYS A 77 -5.47 -1.81 -14.55
C CYS A 77 -5.00 -3.20 -14.99
N ALA A 78 -4.40 -3.96 -14.07
CA ALA A 78 -3.94 -5.32 -14.33
C ALA A 78 -5.07 -6.31 -14.71
N ARG A 79 -6.34 -5.93 -14.55
CA ARG A 79 -7.50 -6.73 -14.98
C ARG A 79 -8.18 -6.19 -16.23
N CYS A 80 -8.68 -4.95 -16.22
CA CYS A 80 -9.45 -4.43 -17.35
C CYS A 80 -8.61 -3.71 -18.42
N GLY A 81 -7.33 -3.48 -18.17
CA GLY A 81 -6.42 -2.81 -19.11
C GLY A 81 -6.62 -1.29 -19.23
N GLU A 82 -7.71 -0.74 -18.69
CA GLU A 82 -7.95 0.70 -18.74
C GLU A 82 -6.94 1.49 -17.90
N PHE A 83 -6.36 2.52 -18.51
CA PHE A 83 -5.53 3.50 -17.83
C PHE A 83 -6.42 4.42 -16.99
N GLY A 84 -6.12 4.53 -15.70
CA GLY A 84 -6.88 5.43 -14.84
C GLY A 84 -6.53 5.31 -13.37
N PRO A 85 -7.26 6.02 -12.51
CA PRO A 85 -6.97 6.09 -11.09
C PRO A 85 -7.17 4.75 -10.39
N GLN A 86 -6.15 4.36 -9.65
CA GLN A 86 -6.15 3.25 -8.69
C GLN A 86 -6.08 3.84 -7.29
N ASP A 87 -7.07 3.53 -6.45
CA ASP A 87 -7.09 3.87 -5.04
C ASP A 87 -6.12 2.97 -4.28
N ILE A 88 -5.30 3.56 -3.42
CA ILE A 88 -4.32 2.83 -2.61
C ILE A 88 -4.56 3.21 -1.14
N LEU A 89 -5.03 2.24 -0.36
CA LEU A 89 -5.23 2.38 1.06
C LEU A 89 -4.19 1.55 1.82
N ILE A 90 -3.33 2.22 2.58
CA ILE A 90 -2.34 1.55 3.45
C ILE A 90 -2.82 1.69 4.88
N THR A 91 -2.98 0.56 5.56
CA THR A 91 -3.36 0.47 6.97
C THR A 91 -2.26 -0.22 7.77
N GLU A 92 -2.43 -0.32 9.09
CA GLU A 92 -1.49 -1.08 9.92
C GLU A 92 -1.48 -2.58 9.58
N ASN A 93 -2.57 -3.10 8.98
CA ASN A 93 -2.76 -4.53 8.72
C ASN A 93 -2.49 -4.93 7.26
N GLY A 94 -2.50 -4.00 6.32
CA GLY A 94 -2.32 -4.32 4.92
C GLY A 94 -2.40 -3.14 3.96
N ILE A 95 -2.36 -3.48 2.67
CA ILE A 95 -2.46 -2.55 1.56
C ILE A 95 -3.60 -3.01 0.66
N TYR A 96 -4.51 -2.10 0.33
CA TYR A 96 -5.57 -2.31 -0.64
C TYR A 96 -5.27 -1.46 -1.87
N VAL A 97 -5.43 -2.05 -3.04
CA VAL A 97 -5.25 -1.39 -4.33
C VAL A 97 -6.48 -1.67 -5.17
N ARG A 98 -7.30 -0.66 -5.45
CA ARG A 98 -8.57 -0.81 -6.17
C ARG A 98 -8.62 0.03 -7.44
N CYS A 99 -8.98 -0.59 -8.54
CA CYS A 99 -9.28 0.11 -9.78
C CYS A 99 -10.64 0.81 -9.69
N ARG A 100 -10.68 2.13 -9.91
CA ARG A 100 -11.96 2.86 -9.92
C ARG A 100 -12.86 2.49 -11.09
N ASN A 101 -12.31 1.99 -12.19
CA ASN A 101 -13.08 1.64 -13.38
C ASN A 101 -13.83 0.30 -13.25
N CYS A 102 -13.14 -0.78 -12.87
CA CYS A 102 -13.74 -2.11 -12.83
C CYS A 102 -13.90 -2.72 -11.42
N GLY A 103 -13.46 -2.02 -10.36
CA GLY A 103 -13.51 -2.53 -8.99
C GLY A 103 -12.48 -3.60 -8.66
N PHE A 104 -11.59 -3.95 -9.60
CA PHE A 104 -10.53 -4.93 -9.34
C PHE A 104 -9.65 -4.47 -8.19
N THR A 105 -9.65 -5.27 -7.14
CA THR A 105 -9.01 -4.96 -5.88
C THR A 105 -8.00 -6.04 -5.52
N ARG A 106 -6.78 -5.62 -5.21
CA ARG A 106 -5.73 -6.46 -4.63
C ARG A 106 -5.55 -6.08 -3.18
N TYR A 107 -5.66 -7.06 -2.30
CA TYR A 107 -5.37 -6.92 -0.89
C TYR A 107 -4.06 -7.64 -0.55
N TYR A 108 -3.11 -6.91 0.00
CA TYR A 108 -1.84 -7.41 0.50
C TYR A 108 -1.85 -7.36 2.03
N ARG A 109 -1.67 -8.52 2.67
CA ARG A 109 -1.60 -8.60 4.12
C ARG A 109 -0.16 -8.37 4.56
N TYR A 110 0.01 -7.65 5.66
CA TYR A 110 1.31 -7.53 6.32
C TYR A 110 1.91 -8.91 6.64
N HIS A 111 3.19 -9.11 6.31
CA HIS A 111 3.90 -10.38 6.51
C HIS A 111 5.03 -10.24 7.53
N ILE A 112 6.00 -9.36 7.26
CA ILE A 112 7.17 -9.17 8.11
C ILE A 112 7.64 -7.72 8.03
N HIS A 113 8.30 -7.25 9.08
CA HIS A 113 9.09 -6.03 9.06
C HIS A 113 10.55 -6.40 9.28
N ASP A 114 11.41 -5.76 8.50
CA ASP A 114 12.85 -5.78 8.71
C ASP A 114 13.26 -4.48 9.40
N PRO A 115 13.58 -4.50 10.71
CA PRO A 115 14.20 -3.36 11.35
C PRO A 115 15.56 -3.18 10.70
N ALA A 116 15.83 -1.99 10.16
CA ALA A 116 17.10 -1.75 9.50
C ALA A 116 18.26 -2.15 10.40
N GLY A 117 19.14 -3.00 9.86
CA GLY A 117 20.28 -3.56 10.55
C GLY A 117 21.08 -2.47 11.27
N GLY A 118 21.25 -2.66 12.58
CA GLY A 118 22.36 -2.06 13.28
C GLY A 118 23.64 -2.65 12.72
N GLU A 119 24.54 -1.79 12.26
CA GLU A 119 25.97 -2.05 12.34
C GLU A 119 26.44 -1.74 13.76
#